data_AF-A0A2V5TGF8-F1
#
_entry.id   AF-A0A2V5TGF8-F1
#
_cell.length_a   1.000
_cell.length_b   1.000
_cell.length_c   1.000
_cell.angle_alpha   90.00
_cell.angle_beta   90.00
_cell.angle_gamma   90.00
#
_symmetry.space_group_name_H-M   'P 1'
#
loop_
_entity.id
_entity.type
_entity.pdbx_description
1 polymer ?
#
loop_
_entity_poly.entity_id
_entity_poly.type
_entity_poly.pdbx_seq_one_letter_code
_entity_poly.pdbx_strand_id
1 'polypeptide(L)'
;MSPREAIAFVEQHGIVIEAARAPVPSLAKAIAGEPIRGSWWGHPKSREIFRAVRAVSESPEVLVCKLINDKVTYVHRRVWPALIKLAPRFDKRRLAKVWDEHTKSGAHVSRRIPFPRWVPEDVMKEAKALSIQEAERVLAAVLP
;
A
#
# COMPACT_ATOMS: atom_id res chain seq x y z
N MET A 1 4.65 -13.01 -12.60
CA MET A 1 3.70 -11.93 -12.33
C MET A 1 3.98 -10.74 -13.24
N SER A 2 3.02 -10.39 -14.09
CA SER A 2 3.02 -9.19 -14.93
C SER A 2 2.65 -7.93 -14.12
N PRO A 3 2.94 -6.72 -14.64
CA PRO A 3 2.47 -5.46 -14.03
C PRO A 3 0.97 -5.42 -13.73
N ARG A 4 0.14 -5.91 -14.66
CA ARG A 4 -1.31 -5.95 -14.50
C ARG A 4 -1.74 -6.92 -13.40
N GLU A 5 -1.11 -8.10 -13.36
CA GLU A 5 -1.37 -9.09 -12.29
C GLU A 5 -0.99 -8.57 -10.91
N ALA A 6 0.07 -7.74 -10.80
CA ALA A 6 0.46 -7.14 -9.54
C ALA A 6 -0.56 -6.12 -9.02
N ILE A 7 -1.12 -5.28 -9.91
CA ILE A 7 -2.19 -4.34 -9.55
C ILE A 7 -3.46 -5.11 -9.16
N ALA A 8 -3.85 -6.11 -9.97
CA ALA A 8 -5.01 -6.96 -9.68
C ALA A 8 -4.85 -7.72 -8.34
N PHE A 9 -3.64 -8.12 -7.97
CA PHE A 9 -3.36 -8.72 -6.67
C PHE A 9 -3.64 -7.75 -5.51
N VAL A 10 -3.25 -6.48 -5.66
CA VAL A 10 -3.54 -5.43 -4.66
C VAL A 10 -5.04 -5.13 -4.63
N GLU A 11 -5.72 -5.09 -5.78
CA GLU A 11 -7.16 -4.96 -5.85
C GLU A 11 -7.87 -6.11 -5.12
N GLN A 12 -7.54 -7.36 -5.43
CA GLN A 12 -8.14 -8.55 -4.84
C GLN A 12 -8.03 -8.52 -3.31
N HIS A 13 -6.86 -8.20 -2.78
CA HIS A 13 -6.61 -8.24 -1.33
C HIS A 13 -6.95 -6.93 -0.61
N GLY A 14 -7.02 -5.81 -1.32
CA GLY A 14 -7.35 -4.50 -0.79
C GLY A 14 -6.20 -3.82 -0.05
N ILE A 15 -5.53 -4.54 0.86
CA ILE A 15 -4.32 -4.10 1.55
C ILE A 15 -3.24 -5.17 1.38
N VAL A 16 -2.07 -4.75 0.91
CA VAL A 16 -0.92 -5.62 0.65
C VAL A 16 0.34 -4.95 1.19
N ILE A 17 1.19 -5.69 1.89
CA ILE A 17 2.51 -5.19 2.29
C ILE A 17 3.52 -5.49 1.18
N GLU A 18 4.49 -4.60 0.95
CA GLU A 18 5.53 -4.86 -0.06
C GLU A 18 6.32 -6.13 0.31
N ALA A 19 7.00 -6.07 1.46
CA ALA A 19 7.82 -7.15 1.99
C ALA A 19 7.98 -7.03 3.52
N ALA A 20 7.13 -7.72 4.28
CA ALA A 20 7.35 -8.00 5.70
C ALA A 20 6.39 -9.11 6.17
N ARG A 21 6.56 -9.57 7.41
CA ARG A 21 5.52 -10.36 8.10
C ARG A 21 4.42 -9.41 8.57
N ALA A 22 3.18 -9.71 8.22
CA ALA A 22 1.99 -8.94 8.56
C ALA A 22 0.74 -9.85 8.45
N PRO A 23 -0.40 -9.45 9.05
CA PRO A 23 -1.69 -10.14 8.87
C PRO A 23 -2.28 -9.98 7.46
N VAL A 24 -1.61 -9.23 6.57
CA VAL A 24 -2.01 -9.05 5.17
C VAL A 24 -1.02 -9.74 4.21
N PRO A 25 -1.43 -10.06 2.97
CA PRO A 25 -0.53 -10.65 1.98
C PRO A 25 0.68 -9.76 1.67
N SER A 26 1.80 -10.40 1.31
CA SER A 26 3.01 -9.72 0.83
C SER A 26 3.17 -9.90 -0.68
N LEU A 27 3.34 -8.78 -1.40
CA LEU A 27 3.56 -8.80 -2.85
C LEU A 27 4.85 -9.53 -3.21
N ALA A 28 5.95 -9.21 -2.52
CA ALA A 28 7.24 -9.83 -2.76
C ALA A 28 7.19 -11.35 -2.48
N LYS A 29 6.52 -11.78 -1.40
CA LYS A 29 6.30 -13.20 -1.09
C LYS A 29 5.47 -13.90 -2.18
N ALA A 30 4.40 -13.27 -2.66
CA ALA A 30 3.54 -13.83 -3.70
C ALA A 30 4.31 -14.08 -5.00
N ILE A 31 5.22 -13.18 -5.37
CA ILE A 31 6.08 -13.32 -6.55
C ILE A 31 7.19 -14.36 -6.31
N ALA A 32 7.81 -14.32 -5.13
CA ALA A 32 8.85 -15.27 -4.75
C ALA A 32 8.32 -16.72 -4.81
N GLY A 33 7.09 -16.93 -4.34
CA GLY A 33 6.49 -18.25 -4.12
C GLY A 33 6.85 -18.84 -2.75
N GLU A 34 7.70 -18.15 -1.98
CA GLU A 34 8.22 -18.61 -0.70
C GLU A 34 8.48 -17.41 0.23
N PRO A 35 8.62 -17.64 1.56
CA PRO A 35 9.01 -16.58 2.48
C PRO A 35 10.38 -15.99 2.14
N ILE A 36 10.44 -14.68 1.95
CA ILE A 36 11.71 -13.96 1.74
C ILE A 36 12.44 -13.80 3.07
N ARG A 37 13.71 -14.27 3.13
CA ARG A 37 14.62 -14.02 4.26
C ARG A 37 15.46 -12.78 3.96
N GLY A 38 15.41 -11.78 4.85
CA GLY A 38 16.15 -10.52 4.67
C GLY A 38 15.56 -9.64 3.57
N SER A 39 16.42 -8.91 2.87
CA SER A 39 16.03 -7.96 1.82
C SER A 39 15.69 -8.68 0.51
N TRP A 40 14.52 -8.39 -0.07
CA TRP A 40 14.11 -8.97 -1.35
C TRP A 40 15.03 -8.56 -2.51
N TRP A 41 15.82 -7.49 -2.36
CA TRP A 41 16.83 -7.07 -3.33
C TRP A 41 17.87 -8.15 -3.65
N GLY A 42 18.21 -8.99 -2.66
CA GLY A 42 19.15 -10.10 -2.84
C GLY A 42 18.51 -11.39 -3.36
N HIS A 43 17.19 -11.41 -3.54
CA HIS A 43 16.47 -12.61 -3.99
C HIS A 43 16.69 -12.87 -5.49
N PRO A 44 16.77 -14.13 -5.97
CA PRO A 44 16.90 -14.43 -7.40
C PRO A 44 15.80 -13.79 -8.28
N LYS A 45 14.60 -13.61 -7.71
CA LYS A 45 13.46 -12.94 -8.37
C LYS A 45 13.40 -11.42 -8.15
N SER A 46 14.46 -10.77 -7.66
CA SER A 46 14.47 -9.33 -7.35
C SER A 46 14.03 -8.46 -8.53
N ARG A 47 14.45 -8.80 -9.76
CA ARG A 47 14.04 -8.09 -10.99
C ARG A 47 12.53 -8.17 -11.23
N GLU A 48 11.91 -9.31 -10.95
CA GLU A 48 10.47 -9.50 -11.11
C GLU A 48 9.70 -8.73 -10.03
N ILE A 49 10.15 -8.83 -8.78
CA ILE A 49 9.60 -8.09 -7.64
C ILE A 49 9.67 -6.59 -7.91
N PHE A 50 10.82 -6.09 -8.36
CA PHE A 50 11.00 -4.67 -8.67
C PHE A 50 10.02 -4.16 -9.74
N ARG A 51 9.83 -4.93 -10.82
CA ARG A 51 8.86 -4.55 -11.87
C ARG A 51 7.43 -4.48 -11.34
N ALA A 52 7.04 -5.44 -10.51
CA ALA A 52 5.71 -5.46 -9.90
C ALA A 52 5.52 -4.31 -8.89
N VAL A 53 6.49 -4.09 -8.00
CA VAL A 53 6.51 -2.98 -7.03
C VAL A 53 6.38 -1.63 -7.73
N ARG A 54 7.14 -1.43 -8.82
CA ARG A 54 7.07 -0.20 -9.62
C ARG A 54 5.67 -0.02 -10.21
N ALA A 55 5.14 -1.04 -10.88
CA ALA A 55 3.82 -0.99 -11.50
C ALA A 55 2.70 -0.66 -10.51
N VAL A 56 2.74 -1.30 -9.32
CA VAL A 56 1.79 -1.03 -8.24
C VAL A 56 1.93 0.39 -7.71
N SER A 57 3.17 0.86 -7.52
CA SER A 57 3.44 2.20 -6.96
C SER A 57 3.08 3.35 -7.91
N GLU A 58 3.14 3.10 -9.21
CA GLU A 58 2.77 4.06 -10.25
C GLU A 58 1.26 4.06 -10.57
N SER A 59 0.51 3.07 -10.07
CA SER A 59 -0.94 2.99 -10.32
C SER A 59 -1.69 4.11 -9.60
N PRO A 60 -2.59 4.85 -10.28
CA PRO A 60 -3.45 5.85 -9.64
C PRO A 60 -4.49 5.23 -8.70
N GLU A 61 -4.72 3.91 -8.79
CA GLU A 61 -5.67 3.16 -7.97
C GLU A 61 -5.05 2.67 -6.65
N VAL A 62 -3.76 2.91 -6.44
CA VAL A 62 -3.05 2.42 -5.26
C VAL A 62 -2.47 3.59 -4.46
N LEU A 63 -2.82 3.62 -3.18
CA LEU A 63 -2.11 4.43 -2.19
C LEU A 63 -0.90 3.63 -1.73
N VAL A 64 0.28 4.20 -1.91
CA VAL A 64 1.51 3.74 -1.24
C VAL A 64 1.65 4.53 0.06
N CYS A 65 1.66 3.84 1.19
CA CYS A 65 1.77 4.44 2.52
C CYS A 65 2.59 3.56 3.48
N LYS A 66 2.62 3.91 4.76
CA LYS A 66 3.38 3.20 5.80
C LYS A 66 2.48 2.69 6.93
N LEU A 67 1.31 2.18 6.56
CA LEU A 67 0.22 1.80 7.48
C LEU A 67 0.65 0.75 8.50
N ILE A 68 1.32 -0.33 8.05
CA ILE A 68 1.64 -1.49 8.89
C ILE A 68 3.09 -1.40 9.36
N ASN A 69 3.31 -1.13 10.65
CA ASN A 69 4.64 -1.11 11.28
C ASN A 69 5.68 -0.28 10.50
N ASP A 70 5.26 0.84 9.93
CA ASP A 70 6.05 1.76 9.11
C ASP A 70 6.67 1.13 7.84
N LYS A 71 6.14 -0.02 7.41
CA LYS A 71 6.52 -0.72 6.17
C LYS A 71 5.69 -0.24 5.00
N VAL A 72 6.29 -0.26 3.81
CA VAL A 72 5.60 0.07 2.56
C VAL A 72 4.38 -0.83 2.42
N THR A 73 3.21 -0.18 2.38
CA THR A 73 1.90 -0.81 2.31
C THR A 73 1.16 -0.22 1.11
N TYR A 74 0.57 -1.09 0.31
CA TYR A 74 -0.28 -0.75 -0.83
C TYR A 74 -1.74 -0.90 -0.40
N VAL A 75 -2.52 0.16 -0.61
CA VAL A 75 -3.96 0.17 -0.32
C VAL A 75 -4.70 0.49 -1.61
N HIS A 76 -5.50 -0.45 -2.08
CA HIS A 76 -6.31 -0.25 -3.28
C HIS A 76 -7.42 0.79 -3.06
N ARG A 77 -7.81 1.51 -4.11
CA ARG A 77 -8.81 2.58 -4.08
C ARG A 77 -10.13 2.16 -3.44
N ARG A 78 -10.57 0.92 -3.68
CA ARG A 78 -11.80 0.36 -3.07
C ARG A 78 -11.79 0.33 -1.53
N VAL A 79 -10.60 0.40 -0.91
CA VAL A 79 -10.42 0.39 0.55
C VAL A 79 -10.24 1.80 1.11
N TRP A 80 -9.96 2.80 0.27
CA TRP A 80 -9.70 4.17 0.72
C TRP A 80 -10.86 4.76 1.55
N PRO A 81 -12.15 4.62 1.18
CA PRO A 81 -13.24 5.15 1.99
C PRO A 81 -13.23 4.63 3.43
N ALA A 82 -12.99 3.32 3.62
CA ALA A 82 -12.88 2.72 4.95
C ALA A 82 -11.65 3.23 5.72
N LEU A 83 -10.50 3.33 5.04
CA LEU A 83 -9.27 3.86 5.64
C LEU A 83 -9.45 5.31 6.11
N ILE A 84 -10.11 6.14 5.30
CA ILE A 84 -10.40 7.55 5.63
C ILE A 84 -11.42 7.64 6.77
N LYS A 85 -12.49 6.83 6.74
CA LYS A 85 -13.51 6.79 7.79
C LYS A 85 -12.90 6.48 9.16
N LEU A 86 -11.93 5.58 9.20
CA LEU A 86 -11.24 5.17 10.42
C LEU A 86 -9.90 5.88 10.66
N ALA A 87 -9.57 6.91 9.87
CA ALA A 87 -8.32 7.66 9.99
C ALA A 87 -7.99 8.15 11.42
N PRO A 88 -8.94 8.58 12.28
CA PRO A 88 -8.64 8.95 13.67
C PRO A 88 -8.05 7.83 14.53
N ARG A 89 -8.16 6.56 14.12
CA ARG A 89 -7.60 5.39 14.83
C ARG A 89 -6.16 5.08 14.46
N PHE A 90 -5.60 5.79 13.48
CA PHE A 90 -4.24 5.59 13.00
C PHE A 90 -3.41 6.86 13.21
N ASP A 91 -2.09 6.70 13.32
CA ASP A 91 -1.18 7.84 13.17
C ASP A 91 -1.29 8.37 11.73
N LYS A 92 -1.71 9.63 11.57
CA LYS A 92 -1.84 10.30 10.27
C LYS A 92 -0.55 10.31 9.45
N ARG A 93 0.62 10.21 10.10
CA ARG A 93 1.93 10.07 9.41
C ARG A 93 1.99 8.80 8.58
N ARG A 94 1.36 7.71 9.06
CA ARG A 94 1.30 6.41 8.37
C ARG A 94 0.30 6.40 7.22
N LEU A 95 -0.63 7.35 7.19
CA LEU A 95 -1.62 7.55 6.13
C LEU A 95 -1.14 8.51 5.02
N ALA A 96 0.06 9.07 5.13
CA ALA A 96 0.62 9.90 4.07
C ALA A 96 0.85 9.05 2.81
N LYS A 97 0.53 9.61 1.64
CA LYS A 97 0.99 9.05 0.36
C LYS A 97 2.50 9.24 0.29
N VAL A 98 3.26 8.18 0.04
CA VAL A 98 4.73 8.21 -0.04
C VAL A 98 5.20 7.64 -1.38
N TRP A 99 6.31 8.16 -1.90
CA TRP A 99 7.01 7.59 -3.05
C TRP A 99 8.48 7.98 -2.97
N ASP A 100 9.33 7.23 -3.67
CA ASP A 100 10.74 7.56 -3.79
C ASP A 100 11.03 8.06 -5.21
N GLU A 101 11.74 9.18 -5.30
CA GLU A 101 12.26 9.73 -6.56
C GLU A 101 13.74 9.40 -6.69
N HIS A 102 14.15 8.87 -7.85
CA HIS A 102 15.57 8.79 -8.20
C HIS A 102 16.04 10.16 -8.68
N THR A 103 17.05 10.71 -8.02
CA THR A 103 17.72 11.92 -8.51
C THR A 103 18.63 11.59 -9.69
N LYS A 104 19.05 12.61 -10.43
CA LYS A 104 20.07 12.49 -11.49
C LYS A 104 21.42 11.94 -10.96
N SER A 105 21.68 12.04 -9.66
CA SER A 105 22.87 11.50 -9.00
C SER A 105 22.71 10.07 -8.48
N GLY A 106 21.55 9.43 -8.69
CA GLY A 106 21.26 8.08 -8.19
C GLY A 106 20.87 8.02 -6.70
N ALA A 107 20.74 9.17 -6.02
CA ALA A 107 20.20 9.21 -4.67
C ALA A 107 18.69 9.00 -4.69
N HIS A 108 18.15 8.33 -3.66
CA HIS A 108 16.72 8.18 -3.46
C HIS A 108 16.23 9.30 -2.54
N VAL A 109 15.29 10.10 -3.01
CA VAL A 109 14.63 11.13 -2.19
C VAL A 109 13.22 10.66 -1.90
N SER A 110 12.94 10.42 -0.62
CA SER A 110 11.61 10.06 -0.18
C SER A 110 10.71 11.30 -0.16
N ARG A 111 9.60 11.21 -0.87
CA ARG A 111 8.58 12.25 -0.98
C ARG A 111 7.29 11.80 -0.30
N ARG A 112 6.49 12.78 0.08
CA ARG A 112 5.19 12.52 0.70
C ARG A 112 4.18 13.64 0.48
N ILE A 113 2.92 13.24 0.42
CA ILE A 113 1.76 14.14 0.55
C ILE A 113 1.02 13.73 1.83
N PRO A 114 0.89 14.63 2.83
CA PRO A 114 0.28 14.29 4.11
C PRO A 114 -1.22 14.01 3.95
N PHE A 115 -1.76 13.10 4.75
CA PHE A 115 -3.21 12.95 4.88
C PHE A 115 -3.84 14.22 5.49
N PRO A 116 -5.01 14.69 5.00
CA PRO A 116 -5.84 14.13 3.93
C PRO A 116 -5.58 14.74 2.54
N ARG A 117 -4.47 15.46 2.30
CA ARG A 117 -4.27 16.26 1.07
C ARG A 117 -4.25 15.46 -0.23
N TRP A 118 -3.94 14.17 -0.19
CA TRP A 118 -3.95 13.32 -1.39
C TRP A 118 -5.33 12.74 -1.70
N VAL A 119 -6.29 12.86 -0.78
CA VAL A 119 -7.59 12.18 -0.86
C VAL A 119 -8.49 12.89 -1.89
N PRO A 120 -8.97 12.18 -2.92
CA PRO A 120 -9.94 12.76 -3.86
C PRO A 120 -11.28 13.12 -3.18
N GLU A 121 -11.96 14.16 -3.68
CA GLU A 121 -13.19 14.67 -3.07
C GLU A 121 -14.34 13.65 -3.07
N ASP A 122 -14.47 12.87 -4.14
CA ASP A 122 -15.46 11.81 -4.28
C ASP A 122 -15.25 10.73 -3.20
N VAL A 123 -14.01 10.27 -3.02
CA VAL A 123 -13.65 9.30 -1.99
C VAL A 123 -13.88 9.86 -0.58
N MET A 124 -13.64 11.16 -0.37
CA MET A 124 -13.95 11.81 0.91
C MET A 124 -15.46 11.81 1.20
N LYS A 125 -16.31 11.98 0.19
CA LYS A 125 -17.78 11.88 0.33
C LYS A 125 -18.21 10.45 0.66
N GLU A 126 -17.68 9.46 -0.05
CA GLU A 126 -17.92 8.04 0.24
C GLU A 126 -17.52 7.67 1.67
N ALA A 127 -16.34 8.11 2.10
CA ALA A 127 -15.84 7.87 3.46
C ALA A 127 -16.79 8.45 4.52
N LYS A 128 -17.34 9.64 4.30
CA LYS A 128 -18.30 10.26 5.22
C LYS A 128 -19.60 9.46 5.32
N ALA A 129 -20.10 8.95 4.20
CA ALA A 129 -21.33 8.18 4.10
C ALA A 129 -21.21 6.76 4.71
N LEU A 130 -20.02 6.17 4.67
CA LEU A 130 -19.76 4.84 5.21
C LEU A 130 -19.98 4.78 6.73
N SER A 131 -20.62 3.72 7.25
CA SER A 131 -20.71 3.52 8.70
C SER A 131 -19.35 3.11 9.29
N ILE A 132 -19.18 3.30 10.60
CA ILE A 132 -17.97 2.85 11.31
C ILE A 132 -17.85 1.33 11.21
N GLN A 133 -18.96 0.60 11.40
CA GLN A 133 -19.00 -0.86 11.39
C GLN A 133 -18.68 -1.46 10.03
N GLU A 134 -19.09 -0.83 8.93
CA GLU A 134 -18.68 -1.24 7.57
C GLU A 134 -17.19 -1.01 7.36
N ALA A 135 -16.68 0.15 7.76
CA ALA A 135 -15.25 0.44 7.64
C ALA A 135 -14.40 -0.53 8.47
N GLU A 136 -14.88 -0.93 9.66
CA GLU A 136 -14.21 -1.90 10.51
C GLU A 136 -14.14 -3.28 9.87
N ARG A 137 -15.22 -3.72 9.22
CA ARG A 137 -15.24 -4.99 8.48
C ARG A 137 -14.23 -5.00 7.33
N VAL A 138 -14.08 -3.89 6.62
CA VAL A 138 -13.10 -3.77 5.53
C VAL A 138 -11.66 -3.78 6.05
N LEU A 139 -11.40 -3.13 7.19
CA LEU A 139 -10.06 -3.00 7.77
C LEU A 139 -9.74 -4.04 8.85
N ALA A 140 -10.57 -5.06 9.05
CA ALA A 140 -10.46 -6.00 10.18
C ALA A 140 -9.05 -6.59 10.34
N ALA A 141 -8.34 -6.84 9.24
CA ALA A 141 -6.98 -7.40 9.26
C ALA A 141 -5.88 -6.42 9.73
N VAL A 142 -6.14 -5.11 9.77
CA VAL A 142 -5.13 -4.07 10.05
C VAL A 142 -5.53 -3.10 11.15
N LEU A 143 -6.71 -3.29 11.75
CA LEU A 143 -7.08 -2.52 12.92
C LEU A 143 -6.18 -2.88 14.10
N PRO A 144 -5.78 -1.89 14.93
CA PRO A 144 -5.04 -2.14 16.17
C PRO A 144 -5.80 -3.03 17.15
#